data_AF-A0A503XFA5-F1
#
_entry.id   AF-A0A503XFA5-F1
#
_cell.length_a   1.000
_cell.length_b   1.000
_cell.length_c   1.000
_cell.angle_alpha   90.00
_cell.angle_beta   90.00
_cell.angle_gamma   90.00
#
_symmetry.space_group_name_H-M   'P 1'
#
loop_
_entity.id
_entity.type
_entity.pdbx_description
1 polymer ?
#
loop_
_entity_poly.entity_id
_entity_poly.type
_entity_poly.pdbx_seq_one_letter_code
_entity_poly.pdbx_strand_id
1 'polypeptide(L)' 'MHSAGFKNYAREWRHFTLNHEAFAKQRFDFPVPAG' A
#
# COMPACT_ATOMS: atom_id res chain seq x y z
N MET A 1 -1.70 -5.13 -10.94
CA MET A 1 -0.47 -5.22 -10.14
C MET A 1 -0.32 -6.55 -9.39
N HIS A 2 -1.26 -7.49 -9.53
CA HIS A 2 -1.23 -8.75 -8.79
C HIS A 2 0.06 -9.57 -8.98
N SER A 3 0.52 -9.75 -10.23
CA SER A 3 1.77 -10.45 -10.53
C SER A 3 3.03 -9.74 -10.01
N ALA A 4 2.92 -8.47 -9.59
CA ALA A 4 4.00 -7.70 -8.97
C ALA A 4 3.93 -7.71 -7.43
N GLY A 5 3.11 -8.59 -6.82
CA GLY A 5 3.02 -8.74 -5.37
C GLY A 5 2.05 -7.78 -4.68
N PHE A 6 1.12 -7.19 -5.43
CA PHE A 6 0.11 -6.28 -4.87
C PHE A 6 -1.28 -6.93 -4.78
N LYS A 7 -2.03 -6.54 -3.75
CA LYS A 7 -3.46 -6.77 -3.66
C LYS A 7 -4.20 -5.63 -4.34
N ASN A 8 -5.15 -5.98 -5.22
CA ASN A 8 -6.02 -5.02 -5.89
C ASN A 8 -7.36 -4.90 -5.15
N TYR A 9 -7.97 -3.71 -5.17
CA TYR A 9 -9.30 -3.46 -4.61
C TYR A 9 -10.27 -3.12 -5.75
N ALA A 10 -11.22 -4.02 -6.04
CA ALA A 10 -12.06 -3.93 -7.25
C ALA A 10 -12.90 -2.64 -7.36
N ARG A 11 -13.29 -2.04 -6.23
CA ARG A 11 -14.06 -0.79 -6.19
C ARG A 11 -13.20 0.47 -6.20
N GLU A 12 -11.89 0.31 -6.05
CA GLU A 12 -10.92 1.40 -5.97
C GLU A 12 -9.80 1.10 -6.95
N TRP A 13 -10.03 1.38 -8.24
CA TRP A 13 -9.16 0.94 -9.33
C TRP A 13 -7.72 1.47 -9.26
N ARG A 14 -7.46 2.53 -8.48
CA ARG A 14 -6.12 3.08 -8.21
C ARG A 14 -5.49 2.58 -6.90
N HIS A 15 -6.24 1.86 -6.07
CA HIS A 15 -5.78 1.42 -4.76
C HIS A 15 -5.14 0.04 -4.84
N PHE A 16 -3.88 -0.03 -4.40
CA PHE A 16 -3.11 -1.25 -4.32
C PHE A 16 -2.34 -1.28 -3.00
N THR A 17 -2.28 -2.44 -2.35
CA THR A 17 -1.46 -2.67 -1.15
C THR A 17 -0.50 -3.84 -1.38
N LEU A 18 0.54 -3.98 -0.55
CA LEU A 18 1.48 -5.10 -0.67
C LEU A 18 0.86 -6.39 -0.11
N ASN A 19 1.04 -7.53 -0.80
CA ASN A 19 0.57 -8.83 -0.32
C ASN A 19 1.27 -9.28 0.97
N HIS A 20 2.55 -8.94 1.12
CA HIS A 20 3.37 -9.24 2.31
C HIS A 20 3.89 -7.95 2.94
N GLU A 21 2.96 -7.07 3.32
CA GLU A 21 3.30 -5.80 3.94
C GLU A 21 3.94 -6.00 5.33
N ALA A 22 5.16 -5.49 5.51
CA ALA A 22 5.90 -5.62 6.77
C ALA A 22 5.22 -4.91 7.95
N PHE A 23 4.41 -3.89 7.68
CA PHE A 23 3.80 -3.01 8.69
C PHE A 23 2.26 -3.00 8.63
N ALA A 24 1.62 -4.13 8.30
CA ALA A 24 0.18 -4.24 8.05
C ALA A 24 -0.77 -3.69 9.14
N LYS A 25 -0.28 -3.50 10.38
CA LYS A 25 -1.06 -2.97 11.51
C LYS A 25 -0.53 -1.65 12.07
N GLN A 26 0.60 -1.16 11.55
CA GLN A 26 1.24 0.03 12.07
C GLN A 26 0.91 1.23 11.17
N ARG A 27 0.38 2.28 11.78
CA ARG A 27 0.16 3.56 11.10
C ARG A 27 1.28 4.51 11.51
N PHE A 28 1.93 5.08 10.52
CA PHE A 28 2.97 6.06 10.73
C PHE A 28 2.39 7.47 10.67
N ASP A 29 2.95 8.36 11.50
CA ASP A 29 2.56 9.77 11.63
C ASP A 29 3.80 10.67 11.54
N PHE A 30 4.72 10.34 10.63
CA PHE A 30 5.88 11.20 10.35
C PHE A 30 5.57 12.14 9.18
N PRO A 31 6.18 13.34 9.15
CA PRO A 31 6.03 14.25 8.01
C PRO A 31 6.67 13.65 6.75
N VAL A 32 6.05 13.87 5.60
CA VAL A 32 6.64 13.55 4.30
C VAL A 32 7.44 14.77 3.83
N PRO A 33 8.78 14.73 3.80
CA PRO A 33 9.56 15.86 3.32
C PRO A 33 9.29 16.06 1.81
N ALA A 34 9.05 17.30 1.41
CA ALA A 34 9.15 17.69 0.01
C ALA A 34 10.65 17.80 -0.32
N GLY A 35 11.11 16.99 -1.28
CA GLY A 35 12.49 17.03 -1.77
C GLY A 35 12.84 18.31 -2.50
#